data_AF-A0A6M4P4P3-F1
#
_entry.id   AF-A0A6M4P4P3-F1
#
_cell.length_a   1.000
_cell.length_b   1.000
_cell.length_c   1.000
_cell.angle_alpha   90.00
_cell.angle_beta   90.00
_cell.angle_gamma   90.00
#
_symmetry.space_group_name_H-M   'P 1'
#
loop_
_entity.id
_entity.type
_entity.pdbx_description
1 polymer ?
#
loop_
_entity_poly.entity_id
_entity_poly.type
_entity_poly.pdbx_seq_one_letter_code
_entity_poly.pdbx_strand_id
1 'polypeptide(L)' 'MNYHQYYPVDIVNGPGTRCTLFVSGCVHECPGCYNKSTWRVNSGQPFTKAMEDQIITI' A
#
# COMPACT_ATOMS: atom_id res chain seq x y z
N MET A 1 -6.61 0.41 9.74
CA MET A 1 -6.31 0.57 8.30
C MET A 1 -5.79 -0.76 7.79
N ASN A 2 -6.15 -1.19 6.57
CA ASN A 2 -5.52 -2.35 5.95
C ASN A 2 -4.62 -1.95 4.79
N TYR A 3 -3.65 -2.78 4.46
CA TYR A 3 -2.73 -2.60 3.35
C TYR A 3 -2.52 -3.92 2.60
N HIS A 4 -2.09 -3.84 1.34
CA HIS A 4 -1.83 -5.01 0.48
C HIS A 4 -0.35 -5.30 0.34
N GLN A 5 0.46 -4.25 0.22
CA GLN A 5 1.87 -4.42 -0.11
C GLN A 5 2.71 -3.27 0.44
N TYR A 6 3.91 -3.60 0.88
CA TYR A 6 4.95 -2.65 1.24
C TYR A 6 6.21 -2.97 0.45
N TYR A 7 6.78 -1.97 -0.22
CA TYR A 7 8.09 -2.04 -0.85
C TYR A 7 9.04 -1.10 -0.10
N PRO A 8 10.09 -1.62 0.57
CA PRO A 8 11.03 -0.77 1.31
C PRO A 8 11.94 0.04 0.38
N VAL A 9 12.18 -0.46 -0.84
CA VAL A 9 12.96 0.18 -1.89
C VAL A 9 12.16 0.09 -3.19
N ASP A 10 11.71 1.25 -3.68
CA ASP A 10 10.89 1.41 -4.86
C ASP A 10 11.43 2.57 -5.71
N ILE A 11 11.64 2.30 -6.98
CA ILE A 11 12.12 3.24 -8.00
C ILE A 11 11.11 3.45 -9.13
N VAL A 12 9.95 2.77 -9.06
CA VAL A 12 8.91 2.77 -10.08
C VAL A 12 7.80 3.77 -9.73
N ASN A 13 7.41 3.86 -8.46
CA ASN A 13 6.28 4.69 -8.01
C ASN A 13 6.65 6.13 -7.66
N GLY A 14 7.67 6.68 -8.32
CA GLY A 14 8.05 8.09 -8.24
C GLY A 14 9.56 8.32 -8.44
N PRO A 15 10.00 9.58 -8.54
CA PRO A 15 11.41 9.90 -8.69
C PRO A 15 12.25 9.51 -7.47
N GLY A 16 13.46 9.00 -7.73
CA GLY A 16 14.42 8.61 -6.71
C GLY A 16 14.10 7.26 -6.04
N THR A 17 14.82 6.95 -4.96
CA THR A 17 14.60 5.75 -4.15
C THR A 17 13.65 6.07 -3.00
N ARG A 18 12.54 5.32 -2.90
CA ARG A 18 11.48 5.57 -1.92
C ARG A 18 11.02 4.26 -1.27
N CYS A 19 10.25 4.37 -0.21
CA CYS A 19 9.42 3.27 0.26
C CYS A 19 7.96 3.54 -0.17
N THR A 20 7.24 2.48 -0.54
CA THR A 20 5.86 2.57 -1.03
C THR A 20 4.97 1.63 -0.25
N LEU A 21 3.86 2.16 0.29
CA LEU A 21 2.83 1.39 0.99
C LEU A 21 1.51 1.47 0.20
N PHE A 22 1.03 0.32 -0.28
CA PHE A 22 -0.26 0.20 -0.96
C PHE A 22 -1.37 -0.09 0.05
N VAL A 23 -2.23 0.90 0.29
CA VAL A 23 -3.36 0.81 1.24
C VAL A 23 -4.63 0.25 0.61
N SER A 24 -5.55 -0.22 1.45
CA SER A 24 -6.86 -0.73 1.04
C SER A 24 -7.92 0.38 1.03
N GLY A 25 -8.81 0.34 0.04
CA GLY A 25 -9.93 1.26 -0.16
C GLY A 25 -9.76 2.14 -1.40
N CYS A 26 -10.65 1.99 -2.38
CA CYS A 26 -10.77 2.92 -3.49
C CYS A 26 -12.20 2.93 -4.03
N VAL A 27 -12.88 4.08 -3.91
CA VAL A 27 -14.29 4.23 -4.33
C VAL A 27 -14.45 4.52 -5.81
N HIS A 28 -13.36 4.78 -6.54
CA HIS A 28 -13.43 5.12 -7.95
C HIS A 28 -13.70 3.92 -8.86
N GLU A 29 -13.27 2.73 -8.45
CA GLU A 29 -13.48 1.48 -9.18
C GLU A 29 -13.18 1.58 -10.70
N CYS A 30 -12.09 2.25 -11.05
CA CYS A 30 -11.81 2.64 -12.43
C CYS A 30 -11.82 1.44 -13.41
N PRO A 31 -12.37 1.60 -14.63
CA PRO A 31 -12.21 0.62 -15.70
C PRO A 31 -10.73 0.34 -15.98
N GLY A 32 -10.34 -0.94 -16.03
CA GLY A 32 -8.95 -1.33 -16.25
C GLY A 32 -8.01 -1.12 -15.06
N CYS A 33 -8.53 -0.88 -13.84
CA CYS A 33 -7.68 -0.77 -12.65
C CYS A 33 -6.78 -2.02 -12.50
N TYR A 34 -5.48 -1.79 -12.33
CA TYR A 34 -4.52 -2.87 -12.05
C TYR A 34 -4.69 -3.45 -10.64
N ASN A 35 -5.10 -2.60 -9.68
CA ASN A 35 -5.19 -2.90 -8.26
C ASN A 35 -6.63 -3.16 -7.79
N LYS A 36 -7.44 -3.92 -8.55
CA LYS A 36 -8.85 -4.19 -8.18
C LYS A 36 -9.00 -4.87 -6.82
N SER A 37 -8.02 -5.68 -6.43
CA SER A 37 -8.00 -6.34 -5.12
C SER A 37 -8.02 -5.35 -3.95
N THR A 38 -7.61 -4.10 -4.15
CA THR A 38 -7.53 -3.09 -3.10
C THR A 38 -8.81 -2.28 -2.92
N TRP A 39 -9.82 -2.43 -3.77
CA TRP A 39 -11.03 -1.58 -3.73
C TRP A 39 -11.78 -1.68 -2.39
N ARG A 40 -11.92 -2.90 -1.86
CA ARG A 40 -12.61 -3.11 -0.58
C ARG A 40 -11.78 -2.56 0.57
N VAL A 41 -12.39 -1.71 1.38
CA VAL A 41 -11.74 -1.09 2.55
C VAL A 41 -11.21 -2.09 3.59
N ASN A 42 -11.78 -3.29 3.61
CA ASN A 42 -11.39 -4.39 4.51
C ASN A 42 -10.56 -5.49 3.83
N SER A 43 -10.09 -5.28 2.60
CA SER A 43 -9.17 -6.20 1.92
C SER A 43 -7.75 -6.10 2.50
N GLY A 44 -6.83 -6.98 2.11
CA GLY A 44 -5.44 -6.95 2.57
C GLY A 44 -5.27 -7.39 4.03
N GLN A 45 -4.22 -6.89 4.68
CA GLN A 45 -3.87 -7.20 6.07
C GLN A 45 -3.97 -5.95 6.95
N PRO A 46 -4.31 -6.10 8.25
CA PRO A 46 -4.30 -4.98 9.19
C PRO A 46 -2.92 -4.32 9.28
N PHE A 47 -2.89 -2.99 9.21
CA PHE A 47 -1.70 -2.21 9.51
C PHE A 47 -1.50 -2.17 11.03
N THR A 48 -0.43 -2.80 11.50
CA THR A 48 -0.13 -2.96 12.93
C THR A 48 0.99 -2.02 13.38
N LYS A 49 1.16 -1.88 14.69
CA LYS A 49 2.28 -1.13 15.27
C LYS A 49 3.64 -1.68 14.83
N ALA A 50 3.78 -3.00 14.70
CA ALA A 50 5.00 -3.62 14.18
C ALA A 50 5.31 -3.20 12.74
N MET A 51 4.29 -3.08 11.88
CA MET A 51 4.47 -2.60 10.50
C MET A 51 4.86 -1.12 10.48
N GLU A 52 4.25 -0.30 11.33
CA GLU A 52 4.63 1.10 11.50
C GLU A 52 6.08 1.25 11.94
N ASP A 53 6.50 0.49 12.96
CA ASP A 53 7.86 0.51 13.48
C ASP A 53 8.88 0.06 12.42
N GLN A 54 8.53 -0.93 11.58
CA GLN A 54 9.35 -1.34 10.44
C GLN A 54 9.54 -0.21 9.41
N ILE A 55 8.53 0.64 9.20
CA ILE A 55 8.59 1.73 8.21
C ILE A 55 9.33 2.95 8.76
N ILE A 56 9.18 3.27 10.05
CA ILE A 56 9.71 4.51 10.63
C ILE A 56 11.15 4.35 11.11
N THR A 57 11.56 3.15 11.54
CA THR A 57 12.88 2.91 12.16
C THR A 57 13.98 2.68 11.11
N ILE A 58 13.90 3.38 9.97
CA ILE A 58 14.92 3.34 8.90
C ILE A 58 16.27 3.82 9.43
#